data_AF-A0A554P8M9-F1
#
_entry.id   AF-A0A554P8M9-F1
#
_cell.length_a   1.000
_cell.length_b   1.000
_cell.length_c   1.000
_cell.angle_alpha   90.00
_cell.angle_beta   90.00
_cell.angle_gamma   90.00
#
_symmetry.space_group_name_H-M   'P 1'
#
loop_
_entity.id
_entity.type
_entity.pdbx_description
1 polymer ?
#
loop_
_entity_poly.entity_id
_entity_poly.type
_entity_poly.pdbx_seq_one_letter_code
_entity_poly.pdbx_strand_id
1 'polypeptide(L)'
;MAGGAGLASGTANPGDCSRANAGRRSRVAQYRMQSARPERAFFRLEKSDDCNRERSRHPRAHAVGAGMREIPIPAGVSLDVIEWRLCHASDDYEVSEYGHVRRRTPGRRTFPGKMLSFCWHHAGYPRFKLTINCKHQTFEAHRLVAMAFLGPPSGDRNEVAHGDGDPGNTHYSNLSWKTRAENESDKIGHGTVPAGEKNGGAKLNDDLVLRIRARRTAGASLTAIGREFGVAFQTISKIVNRKSWSHI
;
A
#
# COMPACT_ATOMS: atom_id res chain seq x y z
N MET A 1 -57.54 -41.15 83.93
CA MET A 1 -56.17 -40.78 84.33
C MET A 1 -55.78 -39.54 83.56
N ALA A 2 -55.40 -38.49 84.29
CA ALA A 2 -55.04 -37.13 83.87
C ALA A 2 -54.16 -37.07 82.59
N GLY A 3 -54.22 -36.07 81.72
CA GLY A 3 -54.43 -34.64 81.94
C GLY A 3 -53.11 -33.89 81.69
N GLY A 4 -53.13 -32.77 80.98
CA GLY A 4 -51.99 -31.84 80.95
C GLY A 4 -51.69 -31.23 79.58
N ALA A 5 -52.38 -30.13 79.27
CA ALA A 5 -52.01 -29.15 78.25
C ALA A 5 -50.82 -28.28 78.71
N GLY A 6 -50.08 -27.70 77.77
CA GLY A 6 -49.07 -26.67 78.03
C GLY A 6 -48.72 -25.90 76.77
N LEU A 7 -49.41 -24.77 76.55
CA LEU A 7 -49.04 -23.71 75.62
C LEU A 7 -48.02 -22.78 76.29
N ALA A 8 -46.97 -22.39 75.58
CA ALA A 8 -46.23 -21.15 75.86
C ALA A 8 -45.63 -20.58 74.57
N SER A 9 -46.06 -19.37 74.26
CA SER A 9 -45.57 -18.46 73.23
C SER A 9 -44.22 -17.83 73.61
N GLY A 10 -43.32 -17.65 72.63
CA GLY A 10 -42.11 -16.86 72.79
C GLY A 10 -41.58 -16.38 71.43
N THR A 11 -41.66 -15.08 71.20
CA THR A 11 -41.19 -14.33 70.03
C THR A 11 -39.67 -14.15 70.03
N ALA A 12 -39.01 -14.30 68.87
CA ALA A 12 -37.84 -13.50 68.46
C ALA A 12 -37.40 -13.85 67.03
N ASN A 13 -37.37 -12.84 66.15
CA ASN A 13 -36.59 -12.82 64.92
C ASN A 13 -35.26 -12.11 65.26
N PRO A 14 -34.09 -12.54 64.79
CA PRO A 14 -33.57 -11.93 63.56
C PRO A 14 -32.61 -12.82 62.72
N GLY A 15 -32.36 -12.38 61.49
CA GLY A 15 -30.98 -12.22 61.05
C GLY A 15 -30.32 -13.39 60.32
N ASP A 16 -30.44 -13.31 59.00
CA ASP A 16 -29.33 -13.30 58.05
C ASP A 16 -28.53 -14.59 57.71
N CYS A 17 -28.32 -14.68 56.41
CA CYS A 17 -27.69 -15.71 55.62
C CYS A 17 -26.24 -15.99 56.04
N SER A 18 -25.91 -17.26 56.31
CA SER A 18 -24.55 -17.74 56.02
C SER A 18 -24.46 -19.25 55.81
N ARG A 19 -23.71 -19.61 54.76
CA ARG A 19 -22.96 -20.88 54.54
C ARG A 19 -23.80 -22.14 54.35
N ALA A 20 -23.34 -23.23 53.75
CA ALA A 20 -22.30 -23.60 52.79
C ALA A 20 -22.46 -25.13 52.65
N ASN A 21 -22.30 -25.71 51.46
CA ASN A 21 -21.75 -27.06 51.26
C ASN A 21 -21.68 -27.37 49.75
N ALA A 22 -20.51 -27.44 49.12
CA ALA A 22 -19.54 -28.53 49.17
C ALA A 22 -19.98 -29.80 48.40
N GLY A 23 -19.41 -29.94 47.20
CA GLY A 23 -18.78 -31.18 46.73
C GLY A 23 -19.68 -32.29 46.17
N ARG A 24 -19.43 -32.67 44.90
CA ARG A 24 -18.86 -33.99 44.54
C ARG A 24 -18.57 -34.08 43.04
N ARG A 25 -17.51 -34.82 42.72
CA ARG A 25 -16.88 -35.02 41.40
C ARG A 25 -17.46 -36.23 40.65
N SER A 26 -17.16 -36.24 39.33
CA SER A 26 -16.93 -37.41 38.44
C SER A 26 -18.19 -37.98 37.75
N ARG A 27 -18.24 -38.42 36.49
CA ARG A 27 -17.26 -39.03 35.55
C ARG A 27 -17.74 -38.92 34.07
N VAL A 28 -16.76 -38.85 33.16
CA VAL A 28 -16.66 -39.51 31.82
C VAL A 28 -17.67 -39.21 30.71
N ALA A 29 -17.17 -38.62 29.62
CA ALA A 29 -17.48 -39.04 28.24
C ALA A 29 -16.28 -38.74 27.34
N GLN A 30 -15.63 -39.81 26.85
CA GLN A 30 -14.65 -39.76 25.76
C GLN A 30 -15.39 -39.84 24.43
N TYR A 31 -15.05 -38.98 23.47
CA TYR A 31 -15.09 -39.36 22.06
C TYR A 31 -13.97 -38.65 21.29
N ARG A 32 -13.15 -39.47 20.61
CA ARG A 32 -12.01 -39.09 19.79
C ARG A 32 -12.44 -39.26 18.35
N MET A 33 -12.40 -38.20 17.54
CA MET A 33 -12.25 -38.34 16.09
C MET A 33 -11.26 -37.30 15.57
N GLN A 34 -10.29 -37.83 14.84
CA GLN A 34 -9.18 -37.15 14.19
C GLN A 34 -9.63 -36.57 12.85
N SER A 35 -9.19 -35.36 12.53
CA SER A 35 -8.89 -35.00 11.15
C SER A 35 -7.90 -33.82 11.16
N ALA A 36 -6.70 -34.11 10.68
CA ALA A 36 -5.58 -33.21 10.55
C ALA A 36 -5.89 -32.04 9.59
N ARG A 37 -5.41 -30.83 9.92
CA ARG A 37 -5.28 -29.70 8.99
C ARG A 37 -3.78 -29.46 8.75
N PRO A 38 -3.33 -29.23 7.50
CA PRO A 38 -1.93 -28.97 7.24
C PRO A 38 -1.53 -27.57 7.70
N GLU A 39 -0.35 -27.49 8.32
CA GLU A 39 0.30 -26.27 8.76
C GLU A 39 0.59 -25.34 7.58
N ARG A 40 0.08 -24.11 7.64
CA ARG A 40 0.63 -22.98 6.89
C ARG A 40 1.60 -22.27 7.81
N ALA A 41 2.88 -22.29 7.44
CA ALA A 41 3.94 -21.56 8.11
C ALA A 41 3.65 -20.05 8.09
N PHE A 42 3.08 -19.54 9.17
CA PHE A 42 3.00 -18.13 9.48
C PHE A 42 4.37 -17.71 10.04
N PHE A 43 5.11 -16.88 9.30
CA PHE A 43 6.28 -16.19 9.84
C PHE A 43 5.80 -15.19 10.90
N ARG A 44 5.93 -15.59 12.16
CA ARG A 44 5.64 -14.78 13.35
C ARG A 44 6.82 -13.85 13.60
N LEU A 45 6.67 -12.57 13.30
CA LEU A 45 7.53 -11.52 13.89
C LEU A 45 6.91 -11.08 15.21
N GLU A 46 7.50 -11.51 16.32
CA GLU A 46 7.10 -11.06 17.67
C GLU A 46 7.71 -9.70 18.00
N LYS A 47 6.80 -8.77 18.33
CA LYS A 47 6.81 -7.71 19.36
C LYS A 47 8.11 -6.96 19.67
N SER A 48 8.02 -5.64 19.54
CA SER A 48 8.37 -4.73 20.64
C SER A 48 7.20 -3.77 20.88
N ASP A 49 6.71 -3.81 22.12
CA ASP A 49 5.72 -2.88 22.66
C ASP A 49 6.44 -1.60 23.05
N ASP A 50 6.17 -0.50 22.36
CA ASP A 50 6.33 0.85 22.90
C ASP A 50 5.33 1.79 22.23
N CYS A 51 4.22 1.99 22.95
CA CYS A 51 3.13 2.86 22.56
C CYS A 51 3.29 4.21 23.27
N ASN A 52 4.10 5.12 22.73
CA ASN A 52 3.91 6.56 22.93
C ASN A 52 4.82 7.38 22.01
N ARG A 53 4.27 8.11 21.02
CA ARG A 53 4.83 9.43 20.67
C ARG A 53 3.88 10.32 19.87
N GLU A 54 3.70 11.49 20.44
CA GLU A 54 3.04 12.72 20.01
C GLU A 54 2.88 12.96 18.49
N ARG A 55 1.65 13.32 18.10
CA ARG A 55 1.31 13.85 16.78
C ARG A 55 1.93 15.24 16.59
N SER A 56 2.99 15.33 15.81
CA SER A 56 3.41 16.60 15.23
C SER A 56 2.47 17.00 14.09
N ARG A 57 1.76 18.11 14.26
CA ARG A 57 0.91 18.74 13.24
C ARG A 57 1.82 19.49 12.26
N HIS A 58 1.97 18.98 11.04
CA HIS A 58 2.52 19.78 9.94
C HIS A 58 1.39 20.45 9.14
N PRO A 59 1.54 21.73 8.75
CA PRO A 59 0.50 22.47 8.05
C PRO A 59 0.30 21.90 6.64
N ARG A 60 -0.98 21.75 6.26
CA ARG A 60 -1.37 21.31 4.92
C ARG A 60 -1.15 22.47 3.93
N ALA A 61 -0.23 22.31 2.99
CA ALA A 61 -0.23 23.10 1.77
C ALA A 61 -1.48 22.71 0.96
N HIS A 62 -2.36 23.68 0.71
CA HIS A 62 -3.51 23.52 -0.15
C HIS A 62 -3.04 23.57 -1.61
N ALA A 63 -3.03 22.41 -2.28
CA ALA A 63 -2.89 22.34 -3.74
C ALA A 63 -4.26 22.50 -4.39
N VAL A 64 -4.28 23.38 -5.39
CA VAL A 64 -5.46 23.87 -6.12
C VAL A 64 -5.86 22.86 -7.21
N GLY A 65 -7.16 22.56 -7.32
CA GLY A 65 -7.82 22.09 -8.55
C GLY A 65 -7.32 20.79 -9.20
N ALA A 66 -7.46 19.63 -8.54
CA ALA A 66 -7.42 18.34 -9.24
C ALA A 66 -8.86 17.88 -9.49
N GLY A 67 -9.30 17.87 -10.75
CA GLY A 67 -10.50 17.13 -11.15
C GLY A 67 -10.40 15.68 -10.65
N MET A 68 -11.52 15.11 -10.23
CA MET A 68 -11.60 13.73 -9.72
C MET A 68 -11.09 12.77 -10.78
N ARG A 69 -9.81 12.38 -10.72
CA ARG A 69 -9.24 11.39 -11.62
C ARG A 69 -9.78 10.02 -11.19
N GLU A 70 -10.50 9.37 -12.08
CA GLU A 70 -11.02 8.01 -11.88
C GLU A 70 -9.98 6.97 -12.32
N ILE A 71 -10.04 5.75 -11.78
CA ILE A 71 -9.24 4.64 -12.29
C ILE A 71 -9.84 4.25 -13.65
N PRO A 72 -9.05 4.25 -14.73
CA PRO A 72 -9.59 4.05 -16.07
C PRO A 72 -10.17 2.64 -16.22
N ILE A 73 -11.33 2.57 -16.85
CA ILE A 73 -11.99 1.35 -17.32
C ILE A 73 -12.30 1.55 -18.81
N PRO A 74 -12.09 0.55 -19.68
CA PRO A 74 -12.47 0.64 -21.09
C PRO A 74 -13.94 1.01 -21.27
N ALA A 75 -14.24 1.84 -22.27
CA ALA A 75 -15.60 2.25 -22.56
C ALA A 75 -16.50 1.03 -22.84
N GLY A 76 -17.66 0.99 -22.20
CA GLY A 76 -18.64 -0.10 -22.36
C GLY A 76 -18.46 -1.28 -21.40
N VAL A 77 -17.41 -1.30 -20.57
CA VAL A 77 -17.26 -2.31 -19.50
C VAL A 77 -17.96 -1.80 -18.23
N SER A 78 -18.96 -2.55 -17.74
CA SER A 78 -19.58 -2.28 -16.44
C SER A 78 -18.80 -2.95 -15.30
N LEU A 79 -18.74 -2.28 -14.14
CA LEU A 79 -18.16 -2.81 -12.89
C LEU A 79 -18.83 -4.11 -12.41
N ASP A 80 -20.03 -4.43 -12.90
CA ASP A 80 -20.75 -5.65 -12.55
C ASP A 80 -20.21 -6.89 -13.28
N VAL A 81 -19.47 -6.69 -14.38
CA VAL A 81 -18.98 -7.76 -15.26
C VAL A 81 -17.49 -8.03 -15.05
N ILE A 82 -16.78 -7.12 -14.39
CA ILE A 82 -15.33 -7.26 -14.16
C ILE A 82 -15.03 -8.34 -13.13
N GLU A 83 -13.88 -8.99 -13.29
CA GLU A 83 -13.45 -10.02 -12.35
C GLU A 83 -13.01 -9.39 -11.03
N TRP A 84 -13.50 -9.95 -9.91
CA TRP A 84 -13.12 -9.57 -8.55
C TRP A 84 -12.42 -10.74 -7.85
N ARG A 85 -11.25 -10.48 -7.26
CA ARG A 85 -10.48 -11.46 -6.50
C ARG A 85 -10.24 -11.02 -5.07
N LEU A 86 -9.96 -11.97 -4.20
CA LEU A 86 -9.65 -11.70 -2.80
C LEU A 86 -8.39 -10.84 -2.67
N CYS A 87 -8.46 -9.80 -1.85
CA CYS A 87 -7.28 -9.00 -1.52
C CYS A 87 -6.32 -9.82 -0.67
N HIS A 88 -5.09 -10.02 -1.14
CA HIS A 88 -4.08 -10.78 -0.39
C HIS A 88 -3.77 -10.19 1.00
N ALA A 89 -3.95 -8.88 1.18
CA ALA A 89 -3.69 -8.22 2.46
C ALA A 89 -4.73 -8.56 3.54
N SER A 90 -5.97 -8.89 3.16
CA SER A 90 -7.07 -9.18 4.08
C SER A 90 -8.29 -9.76 3.38
N ASP A 91 -8.93 -10.74 4.02
CA ASP A 91 -10.15 -11.40 3.53
C ASP A 91 -11.41 -10.50 3.55
N ASP A 92 -11.29 -9.28 4.08
CA ASP A 92 -12.36 -8.29 4.17
C ASP A 92 -12.55 -7.46 2.89
N TYR A 93 -11.64 -7.59 1.91
CA TYR A 93 -11.63 -6.78 0.70
C TYR A 93 -11.48 -7.64 -0.56
N GLU A 94 -11.98 -7.10 -1.67
CA GLU A 94 -11.82 -7.64 -3.01
C GLU A 94 -11.21 -6.57 -3.91
N VAL A 95 -10.42 -7.02 -4.88
CA VAL A 95 -9.71 -6.21 -5.85
C VAL A 95 -10.18 -6.61 -7.24
N SER A 96 -10.57 -5.63 -8.05
CA SER A 96 -10.93 -5.87 -9.45
C SER A 96 -9.71 -6.01 -10.34
N GLU A 97 -9.89 -6.57 -11.52
CA GLU A 97 -8.87 -6.67 -12.56
C GLU A 97 -8.28 -5.31 -12.99
N TYR A 98 -9.04 -4.21 -12.83
CA TYR A 98 -8.64 -2.83 -13.17
C TYR A 98 -8.07 -2.04 -11.99
N GLY A 99 -8.00 -2.61 -10.78
CA GLY A 99 -7.44 -1.93 -9.60
C GLY A 99 -8.42 -1.18 -8.70
N HIS A 100 -9.73 -1.31 -8.94
CA HIS A 100 -10.75 -0.93 -7.96
C HIS A 100 -10.72 -1.86 -6.75
N VAL A 101 -11.06 -1.32 -5.58
CA VAL A 101 -11.17 -2.09 -4.33
C VAL A 101 -12.56 -1.91 -3.75
N ARG A 102 -13.19 -3.01 -3.37
CA ARG A 102 -14.47 -3.02 -2.67
C ARG A 102 -14.38 -3.85 -1.41
N ARG A 103 -15.35 -3.64 -0.53
CA ARG A 103 -15.45 -4.41 0.70
C ARG A 103 -16.19 -5.72 0.47
N ARG A 104 -15.75 -6.79 1.11
CA ARG A 104 -16.34 -8.13 1.03
C ARG A 104 -17.18 -8.48 2.26
N THR A 105 -16.71 -8.11 3.45
CA THR A 105 -17.37 -8.45 4.73
C THR A 105 -18.19 -7.27 5.27
N PRO A 106 -19.12 -7.45 6.24
CA PRO A 106 -19.82 -6.36 6.94
C PRO A 106 -18.98 -5.76 8.08
N GLY A 107 -19.28 -4.54 8.51
CA GLY A 107 -18.43 -3.80 9.45
C GLY A 107 -18.97 -2.43 9.80
N ARG A 108 -18.25 -1.69 10.65
CA ARG A 108 -18.78 -0.45 11.24
C ARG A 108 -19.01 0.61 10.17
N ARG A 109 -20.28 0.95 9.90
CA ARG A 109 -20.71 1.95 8.89
C ARG A 109 -20.26 1.61 7.46
N THR A 110 -20.21 0.32 7.14
CA THR A 110 -19.81 -0.16 5.81
C THR A 110 -20.46 -1.52 5.52
N PHE A 111 -20.56 -1.88 4.25
CA PHE A 111 -21.35 -3.03 3.77
C PHE A 111 -20.59 -3.79 2.67
N PRO A 112 -20.84 -5.10 2.48
CA PRO A 112 -20.33 -5.87 1.34
C PRO A 112 -20.70 -5.20 0.01
N GLY A 113 -19.77 -5.13 -0.93
CA GLY A 113 -19.93 -4.44 -2.21
C GLY A 113 -19.58 -2.95 -2.18
N LYS A 114 -19.43 -2.32 -0.99
CA LYS A 114 -19.07 -0.90 -0.92
C LYS A 114 -17.70 -0.65 -1.55
N MET A 115 -17.67 0.19 -2.59
CA MET A 115 -16.45 0.68 -3.22
C MET A 115 -15.67 1.58 -2.25
N LEU A 116 -14.36 1.35 -2.17
CA LEU A 116 -13.47 2.19 -1.38
C LEU A 116 -13.08 3.44 -2.17
N SER A 117 -12.95 4.56 -1.46
CA SER A 117 -12.29 5.73 -2.02
C SER A 117 -10.78 5.53 -2.05
N PHE A 118 -10.14 6.19 -3.01
CA PHE A 118 -8.70 6.19 -3.19
C PHE A 118 -8.19 7.62 -3.34
N CYS A 119 -6.87 7.78 -3.27
CA CYS A 119 -6.19 9.02 -3.64
C CYS A 119 -5.07 8.74 -4.63
N TRP A 120 -4.77 9.72 -5.47
CA TRP A 120 -3.62 9.64 -6.36
C TRP A 120 -2.35 10.00 -5.60
N HIS A 121 -1.33 9.16 -5.76
CA HIS A 121 0.02 9.51 -5.39
C HIS A 121 0.59 10.57 -6.34
N HIS A 122 1.56 11.37 -5.88
CA HIS A 122 2.21 12.37 -6.74
C HIS A 122 2.91 11.75 -7.97
N ALA A 123 3.32 10.49 -7.87
CA ALA A 123 3.87 9.73 -9.00
C ALA A 123 2.82 9.06 -9.89
N GLY A 124 1.53 9.38 -9.71
CA GLY A 124 0.45 8.88 -10.57
C GLY A 124 -0.16 7.54 -10.18
N TYR A 125 0.25 6.91 -9.07
CA TYR A 125 -0.33 5.62 -8.65
C TYR A 125 -1.59 5.82 -7.78
N PRO A 126 -2.72 5.15 -8.09
CA PRO A 126 -3.87 5.10 -7.20
C PRO A 126 -3.54 4.36 -5.90
N ARG A 127 -3.96 4.92 -4.75
CA ARG A 127 -3.71 4.38 -3.41
C ARG A 127 -4.98 4.23 -2.60
N PHE A 128 -5.13 3.07 -1.97
CA PHE A 128 -6.23 2.73 -1.08
C PHE A 128 -5.75 2.67 0.37
N LYS A 129 -6.62 3.11 1.28
CA LYS A 129 -6.42 2.92 2.72
C LYS A 129 -7.31 1.80 3.21
N LEU A 130 -6.72 0.64 3.50
CA LEU A 130 -7.42 -0.52 4.04
C LEU A 130 -7.34 -0.53 5.56
N THR A 131 -8.40 -1.02 6.21
CA THR A 131 -8.39 -1.27 7.66
C THR A 131 -8.21 -2.76 7.87
N ILE A 132 -7.09 -3.17 8.47
CA ILE A 132 -6.70 -4.56 8.71
C ILE A 132 -6.28 -4.64 10.17
N ASN A 133 -6.85 -5.58 10.94
CA ASN A 133 -6.56 -5.75 12.37
C ASN A 133 -6.67 -4.42 13.15
N CYS A 134 -7.75 -3.66 12.89
CA CYS A 134 -8.02 -2.35 13.48
C CYS A 134 -6.99 -1.25 13.17
N LYS A 135 -6.04 -1.47 12.26
CA LYS A 135 -5.04 -0.49 11.83
C LYS A 135 -5.24 -0.09 10.37
N HIS A 136 -5.02 1.17 10.07
CA HIS A 136 -5.03 1.66 8.69
C HIS A 136 -3.69 1.38 8.01
N GLN A 137 -3.73 0.78 6.83
CA GLN A 137 -2.58 0.50 6.00
C GLN A 137 -2.85 1.02 4.58
N THR A 138 -1.83 1.58 3.94
CA THR A 138 -1.95 2.15 2.59
C THR A 138 -1.36 1.18 1.58
N PHE A 139 -2.09 0.92 0.51
CA PHE A 139 -1.67 0.03 -0.57
C PHE A 139 -1.83 0.73 -1.92
N GLU A 140 -0.93 0.41 -2.85
CA GLU A 140 -1.02 0.86 -4.25
C GLU A 140 -1.86 -0.13 -5.05
N ALA A 141 -2.72 0.41 -5.92
CA ALA A 141 -3.68 -0.38 -6.69
C ALA A 141 -2.99 -1.46 -7.55
N HIS A 142 -1.94 -1.08 -8.30
CA HIS A 142 -1.19 -2.00 -9.14
C HIS A 142 -0.64 -3.19 -8.34
N ARG A 143 -0.23 -2.98 -7.08
CA ARG A 143 0.35 -4.05 -6.26
C ARG A 143 -0.72 -4.97 -5.69
N LEU A 144 -1.88 -4.42 -5.34
CA LEU A 144 -3.06 -5.22 -4.98
C LEU A 144 -3.50 -6.10 -6.15
N VAL A 145 -3.54 -5.55 -7.36
CA VAL A 145 -3.89 -6.29 -8.58
C VAL A 145 -2.86 -7.37 -8.88
N ALA A 146 -1.57 -7.02 -8.93
CA ALA A 146 -0.51 -7.98 -9.22
C ALA A 146 -0.54 -9.17 -8.25
N MET A 147 -0.68 -8.93 -6.95
CA MET A 147 -0.77 -10.01 -5.95
C MET A 147 -2.01 -10.90 -6.14
N ALA A 148 -3.16 -10.33 -6.53
CA ALA A 148 -4.42 -11.07 -6.68
C ALA A 148 -4.52 -11.84 -8.01
N PHE A 149 -3.99 -11.28 -9.10
CA PHE A 149 -4.15 -11.81 -10.46
C PHE A 149 -2.92 -12.56 -10.97
N LEU A 150 -1.71 -12.08 -10.65
CA LEU A 150 -0.45 -12.70 -11.07
C LEU A 150 0.13 -13.62 -9.98
N GLY A 151 -0.35 -13.49 -8.75
CA GLY A 151 0.16 -14.21 -7.59
C GLY A 151 1.37 -13.52 -6.94
N PRO A 152 1.94 -14.13 -5.88
CA PRO A 152 3.10 -13.57 -5.20
C PRO A 152 4.31 -13.53 -6.13
N PRO A 153 5.21 -12.53 -5.97
CA PRO A 153 6.44 -12.47 -6.74
C PRO A 153 7.31 -13.70 -6.47
N SER A 154 8.01 -14.17 -7.50
CA SER A 154 8.99 -15.25 -7.40
C SER A 154 10.41 -14.68 -7.37
N GLY A 155 11.23 -15.14 -6.43
CA GLY A 155 12.64 -14.73 -6.35
C GLY A 155 12.82 -13.25 -5.99
N ASP A 156 13.65 -12.55 -6.76
CA ASP A 156 14.02 -11.14 -6.56
C ASP A 156 13.11 -10.14 -7.32
N ARG A 157 12.14 -10.64 -8.09
CA ARG A 157 11.18 -9.86 -8.90
C ARG A 157 10.09 -9.21 -8.04
N ASN A 158 10.49 -8.32 -7.14
CA ASN A 158 9.61 -7.74 -6.12
C ASN A 158 9.01 -6.39 -6.52
N GLU A 159 9.29 -5.85 -7.70
CA GLU A 159 8.70 -4.61 -8.22
C GLU A 159 7.62 -4.92 -9.26
N VAL A 160 6.54 -4.15 -9.25
CA VAL A 160 5.50 -4.26 -10.28
C VAL A 160 5.82 -3.25 -11.37
N ALA A 161 5.94 -3.72 -12.60
CA ALA A 161 6.17 -2.89 -13.78
C ALA A 161 4.90 -2.79 -14.63
N HIS A 162 4.67 -1.59 -15.17
CA HIS A 162 3.59 -1.31 -16.11
C HIS A 162 4.13 -1.39 -17.53
N GLY A 163 3.54 -2.25 -18.37
CA GLY A 163 4.01 -2.54 -19.72
C GLY A 163 3.96 -1.33 -20.66
N ASP A 164 3.00 -0.43 -20.46
CA ASP A 164 2.84 0.82 -21.20
C ASP A 164 3.54 2.03 -20.56
N GLY A 165 4.07 1.87 -19.35
CA GLY A 165 4.66 2.96 -18.56
C GLY A 165 3.67 3.97 -17.99
N ASP A 166 2.36 3.75 -18.07
CA ASP A 166 1.33 4.61 -17.47
C ASP A 166 0.94 4.13 -16.05
N PRO A 167 1.29 4.88 -14.98
CA PRO A 167 0.91 4.56 -13.59
C PRO A 167 -0.59 4.41 -13.33
N GLY A 168 -1.44 5.00 -14.19
CA GLY A 168 -2.89 4.92 -14.09
C GLY A 168 -3.50 3.64 -14.67
N ASN A 169 -2.82 2.98 -15.60
CA ASN A 169 -3.28 1.73 -16.20
C ASN A 169 -2.90 0.53 -15.31
N THR A 170 -3.78 0.22 -14.36
CA THR A 170 -3.57 -0.85 -13.37
C THR A 170 -4.21 -2.18 -13.76
N HIS A 171 -4.57 -2.39 -15.02
CA HIS A 171 -5.13 -3.67 -15.47
C HIS A 171 -4.10 -4.80 -15.35
N TYR A 172 -4.49 -5.97 -14.82
CA TYR A 172 -3.52 -7.05 -14.53
C TYR A 172 -2.70 -7.49 -15.76
N SER A 173 -3.26 -7.41 -16.98
CA SER A 173 -2.55 -7.78 -18.20
C SER A 173 -1.43 -6.79 -18.57
N ASN A 174 -1.53 -5.55 -18.08
CA ASN A 174 -0.49 -4.53 -18.22
C ASN A 174 0.60 -4.64 -17.14
N LEU A 175 0.42 -5.50 -16.14
CA LEU A 175 1.31 -5.60 -14.99
C LEU A 175 2.21 -6.84 -15.09
N SER A 176 3.44 -6.71 -14.60
CA SER A 176 4.37 -7.85 -14.46
C SER A 176 5.31 -7.68 -13.27
N TRP A 177 5.75 -8.79 -12.69
CA TRP A 177 6.78 -8.80 -11.65
C TRP A 177 8.17 -8.68 -12.28
N LYS A 178 8.89 -7.64 -11.89
CA LYS A 178 10.26 -7.36 -12.36
C LYS A 178 11.21 -7.15 -11.20
N THR A 179 12.47 -7.41 -11.48
CA THR A 179 13.56 -6.93 -10.63
C THR A 179 13.68 -5.43 -10.77
N ARG A 180 14.29 -4.78 -9.77
CA ARG A 180 14.59 -3.36 -9.83
C ARG A 180 15.44 -2.98 -11.05
N ALA A 181 16.39 -3.84 -11.43
CA ALA A 181 17.28 -3.60 -12.56
C ALA A 181 16.54 -3.65 -13.90
N GLU A 182 15.64 -4.61 -14.07
CA GLU A 182 14.79 -4.69 -15.27
C GLU A 182 13.85 -3.49 -15.36
N ASN A 183 13.19 -3.12 -14.26
CA ASN A 183 12.26 -2.00 -14.22
C ASN A 183 12.96 -0.64 -14.50
N GLU A 184 14.20 -0.47 -14.05
CA GLU A 184 14.99 0.72 -14.37
C GLU A 184 15.40 0.74 -15.86
N SER A 185 15.72 -0.43 -16.43
CA SER A 185 16.02 -0.55 -17.86
C SER A 185 14.80 -0.21 -18.73
N ASP A 186 13.59 -0.59 -18.30
CA ASP A 186 12.37 -0.24 -19.02
C ASP A 186 12.17 1.28 -19.10
N LYS A 187 12.61 2.05 -18.09
CA LYS A 187 12.51 3.53 -18.14
C LYS A 187 13.29 4.12 -19.31
N ILE A 188 14.41 3.48 -19.68
CA ILE A 188 15.20 3.86 -20.85
C ILE A 188 14.40 3.58 -22.11
N GLY A 189 13.80 2.37 -22.21
CA GLY A 189 12.96 1.98 -23.34
C GLY A 189 11.69 2.82 -23.50
N HIS A 190 11.05 3.21 -22.40
CA HIS A 190 9.84 4.03 -22.37
C HIS A 190 10.13 5.54 -22.47
N GLY A 191 11.40 5.95 -22.50
CA GLY A 191 11.78 7.37 -22.58
C GLY A 191 11.38 8.20 -21.35
N THR A 192 11.13 7.56 -20.20
CA THR A 192 10.71 8.22 -18.97
C THR A 192 11.89 8.68 -18.10
N VAL A 193 13.13 8.37 -18.52
CA VAL A 193 14.34 8.91 -17.87
C VAL A 193 14.40 10.42 -18.10
N PRO A 194 14.38 11.24 -17.04
CA PRO A 194 14.51 12.68 -17.18
C PRO A 194 15.91 13.02 -17.73
N ALA A 195 15.94 13.50 -18.97
CA ALA A 195 17.16 13.92 -19.68
C ALA A 195 17.11 15.42 -19.98
N GLY A 196 18.29 16.02 -20.08
CA GLY A 196 18.41 17.44 -20.37
C GLY A 196 17.77 18.32 -19.30
N GLU A 197 16.95 19.29 -19.72
CA GLU A 197 16.27 20.24 -18.83
C GLU A 197 15.25 19.57 -17.89
N LYS A 198 14.75 18.39 -18.28
CA LYS A 198 13.79 17.62 -17.46
C LYS A 198 14.45 16.98 -16.24
N ASN A 199 15.78 16.93 -16.19
CA ASN A 199 16.51 16.48 -15.01
C ASN A 199 16.53 17.61 -13.97
N GLY A 200 15.90 17.40 -12.81
CA GLY A 200 15.84 18.40 -11.74
C GLY A 200 17.19 18.83 -11.16
N GLY A 201 18.27 18.10 -11.46
CA GLY A 201 19.66 18.50 -11.14
C GLY A 201 20.40 19.22 -12.27
N ALA A 202 19.76 19.48 -13.41
CA ALA A 202 20.40 20.13 -14.55
C ALA A 202 20.66 21.61 -14.27
N LYS A 203 21.94 22.00 -14.30
CA LYS A 203 22.37 23.41 -14.23
C LYS A 203 22.27 24.15 -15.56
N LEU A 204 22.02 23.41 -16.63
CA LEU A 204 21.97 23.89 -18.00
C LEU A 204 20.57 23.58 -18.55
N ASN A 205 20.13 24.38 -19.52
CA ASN A 205 18.96 24.13 -20.34
C ASN A 205 19.39 23.97 -21.81
N ASP A 206 18.44 23.67 -22.68
CA ASP A 206 18.69 23.42 -24.12
C ASP A 206 19.43 24.60 -24.79
N ASP A 207 19.01 25.83 -24.52
CA ASP A 207 19.62 27.05 -25.08
C ASP A 207 21.10 27.21 -24.65
N LEU A 208 21.38 27.02 -23.35
CA LEU A 208 22.74 27.10 -22.84
C LEU A 208 23.64 26.03 -23.45
N VAL A 209 23.10 24.84 -23.72
CA VAL A 209 23.83 23.76 -24.40
C VAL A 209 24.15 24.12 -25.86
N LEU A 210 23.21 24.72 -26.60
CA LEU A 210 23.45 25.22 -27.95
C LEU A 210 24.53 26.31 -27.95
N ARG A 211 24.48 27.25 -26.98
CA ARG A 211 25.49 28.29 -26.80
C ARG A 211 26.87 27.71 -26.49
N ILE A 212 26.96 26.72 -25.61
CA ILE A 212 28.21 26.00 -25.29
C ILE A 212 28.82 25.40 -26.56
N ARG A 213 28.01 24.74 -27.39
CA ARG A 213 28.48 24.13 -28.65
C ARG A 213 28.91 25.19 -29.67
N ALA A 214 28.14 26.26 -29.85
CA ALA A 214 28.48 27.37 -30.73
C ALA A 214 29.79 28.04 -30.31
N ARG A 215 30.00 28.29 -29.02
CA ARG A 215 31.26 28.84 -28.48
C ARG A 215 32.45 27.92 -28.74
N ARG A 216 32.25 26.60 -28.66
CA ARG A 216 33.30 25.64 -29.01
C ARG A 216 33.64 25.68 -30.50
N THR A 217 32.63 25.74 -31.37
CA THR A 217 32.82 25.89 -32.82
C THR A 217 33.55 27.19 -33.16
N ALA A 218 33.30 28.26 -32.41
CA ALA A 218 34.03 29.54 -32.53
C ALA A 218 35.46 29.50 -31.97
N GLY A 219 35.97 28.34 -31.53
CA GLY A 219 37.36 28.14 -31.12
C GLY A 219 37.63 28.35 -29.62
N ALA A 220 36.61 28.62 -28.79
CA ALA A 220 36.83 28.80 -27.36
C ALA A 220 37.32 27.50 -26.68
N SER A 221 38.18 27.65 -25.67
CA SER A 221 38.68 26.51 -24.88
C SER A 221 37.61 25.99 -23.92
N LEU A 222 37.63 24.68 -23.65
CA LEU A 222 36.65 24.03 -22.77
C LEU A 222 36.68 24.62 -21.34
N THR A 223 37.86 25.03 -20.87
CA THR A 223 38.05 25.66 -19.56
C THR A 223 37.43 27.06 -19.51
N ALA A 224 37.57 27.86 -20.57
CA ALA A 224 36.96 29.18 -20.65
C ALA A 224 35.44 29.08 -20.65
N ILE A 225 34.89 28.17 -21.47
CA ILE A 225 33.45 27.89 -21.51
C ILE A 225 32.97 27.40 -20.13
N GLY A 226 33.71 26.49 -19.48
CA GLY A 226 33.33 26.01 -18.15
C GLY A 226 33.24 27.11 -17.10
N ARG A 227 34.18 28.07 -17.10
CA ARG A 227 34.14 29.24 -16.22
C ARG A 227 32.97 30.16 -16.53
N GLU A 228 32.70 30.40 -17.81
CA GLU A 228 31.61 31.27 -18.30
C GLU A 228 30.23 30.75 -17.83
N PHE A 229 30.00 29.43 -17.91
CA PHE A 229 28.71 28.82 -17.58
C PHE A 229 28.66 28.24 -16.14
N GLY A 230 29.73 28.37 -15.35
CA GLY A 230 29.79 27.84 -13.98
C GLY A 230 29.77 26.31 -13.90
N VAL A 231 30.31 25.62 -14.92
CA VAL A 231 30.31 24.17 -15.04
C VAL A 231 31.73 23.63 -15.19
N ALA A 232 32.04 22.50 -14.54
CA ALA A 232 33.32 21.84 -14.67
C ALA A 232 33.66 21.48 -16.14
N PHE A 233 34.95 21.58 -16.50
CA PHE A 233 35.44 21.32 -17.86
C PHE A 233 35.03 19.94 -18.40
N GLN A 234 34.95 18.93 -17.53
CA GLN A 234 34.56 17.56 -17.88
C GLN A 234 33.13 17.51 -18.40
N THR A 235 32.21 18.29 -17.81
CA THR A 235 30.83 18.37 -18.25
C THR A 235 30.73 19.05 -19.60
N ILE A 236 31.47 20.15 -19.81
CA ILE A 236 31.55 20.83 -21.12
C ILE A 236 32.08 19.86 -22.19
N SER A 237 33.12 19.09 -21.87
CA SER A 237 33.64 18.06 -22.77
C SER A 237 32.59 17.01 -23.14
N LYS A 238 31.78 16.53 -22.18
CA LYS A 238 30.69 15.59 -22.44
C LYS A 238 29.60 16.19 -23.34
N ILE A 239 29.24 17.46 -23.12
CA ILE A 239 28.24 18.19 -23.92
C ILE A 239 28.71 18.40 -25.36
N VAL A 240 29.95 18.83 -25.54
CA VAL A 240 30.56 19.07 -26.86
C VAL A 240 30.66 17.76 -27.65
N ASN A 241 31.10 16.68 -26.99
CA ASN A 241 31.24 15.37 -27.63
C ASN A 241 29.91 14.59 -27.73
N ARG A 242 28.77 15.23 -27.44
CA ARG A 242 27.43 14.62 -27.42
C ARG A 242 27.31 13.35 -26.57
N LYS A 243 28.20 13.19 -25.57
CA LYS A 243 28.09 12.13 -24.55
C LYS A 243 27.03 12.44 -23.49
N SER A 244 26.72 13.72 -23.32
CA SER A 244 25.56 14.22 -22.58
C SER A 244 24.79 15.20 -23.46
N TRP A 245 23.48 15.37 -23.19
CA TRP A 245 22.60 16.21 -24.01
C TRP A 245 22.62 15.83 -25.50
N SER A 246 22.62 14.53 -25.81
CA SER A 246 22.69 14.01 -27.18
C SER A 246 21.44 14.28 -28.01
N HIS A 247 20.31 14.60 -27.37
CA HIS A 247 19.03 14.93 -28.00
C HIS A 247 18.97 16.38 -28.51
N ILE A 248 19.90 17.24 -28.07
CA ILE A 248 20.17 18.59 -28.59
C ILE A 248 21.33 18.48 -29.56
#